data_AF-B6JXS4-F1
#
_entry.id   AF-B6JXS4-F1
#
_cell.length_a   1.000
_cell.length_b   1.000
_cell.length_c   1.000
_cell.angle_alpha   90.00
_cell.angle_beta   90.00
_cell.angle_gamma   90.00
#
_symmetry.space_group_name_H-M   'P 1'
#
loop_
_entity.id
_entity.type
_entity.pdbx_description
1 polymer ?
#
loop_
_entity_poly.entity_id
_entity_poly.type
_entity_poly.pdbx_seq_one_letter_code
_entity_poly.pdbx_strand_id
1 'polypeptide(L)'
;MTSETSESKIKEPENSLSYYEKCKKELHELMEKKIELESSLLGIEDSIYKLEGTYLESTARTGNIVHGFDGLLKSTTSNNLRRRNEFHESDRLFSLSSSTAGVKGTQMFSRLYTDEDGDENTSSSNRRRKRKSADHNAYDHKRRLTFRDA
;
A
#
# COMPACT_ATOMS: atom_id res chain seq x y z
N MET A 1 56.59 17.25 59.32
CA MET A 1 55.29 17.94 59.11
C MET A 1 55.04 17.98 57.62
N THR A 2 53.94 17.32 57.20
CA THR A 2 53.01 17.69 56.11
C THR A 2 53.56 17.87 54.69
N SER A 3 53.02 17.27 53.63
CA SER A 3 51.87 16.38 53.44
C SER A 3 51.85 15.97 51.96
N GLU A 4 51.68 14.67 51.69
CA GLU A 4 51.47 14.12 50.35
C GLU A 4 50.19 14.72 49.75
N THR A 5 50.33 15.28 48.55
CA THR A 5 49.18 15.79 47.78
C THR A 5 48.53 14.59 47.11
N SER A 6 47.36 14.20 47.63
CA SER A 6 46.55 13.12 47.12
C SER A 6 46.04 13.43 45.72
N GLU A 7 46.49 12.64 44.74
CA GLU A 7 45.90 12.61 43.40
C GLU A 7 44.39 12.36 43.49
N SER A 8 43.63 13.31 42.97
CA SER A 8 42.19 13.20 42.82
C SER A 8 41.86 12.12 41.80
N LYS A 9 41.59 10.92 42.32
CA LYS A 9 41.08 9.76 41.57
C LYS A 9 39.83 10.18 40.77
N ILE A 10 39.94 10.19 39.45
CA ILE A 10 38.84 10.38 38.51
C ILE A 10 37.78 9.32 38.84
N LYS A 11 36.59 9.76 39.28
CA LYS A 11 35.43 8.87 39.39
C LYS A 11 34.93 8.59 37.98
N GLU A 12 35.42 7.51 37.39
CA GLU A 12 34.83 6.94 36.18
C GLU A 12 33.37 6.49 36.42
N PRO A 13 32.53 6.47 35.38
CA PRO A 13 31.09 6.56 35.51
C PRO A 13 30.47 5.17 35.67
N GLU A 14 30.54 4.63 36.87
CA GLU A 14 29.82 3.41 37.32
C GLU A 14 28.30 3.45 37.01
N ASN A 15 27.75 4.65 36.76
CA ASN A 15 26.33 4.87 36.47
C ASN A 15 26.00 5.03 34.97
N SER A 16 26.99 5.07 34.08
CA SER A 16 26.79 5.30 32.64
C SER A 16 26.30 4.06 31.90
N LEU A 17 26.80 2.88 32.26
CA LEU A 17 26.41 1.60 31.66
C LEU A 17 24.96 1.26 32.02
N SER A 18 24.55 1.46 33.27
CA SER A 18 23.15 1.26 33.70
C SER A 18 22.20 2.21 32.99
N TYR A 19 22.60 3.47 32.78
CA TYR A 19 21.82 4.43 32.00
C TYR A 19 21.72 4.04 30.52
N TYR A 20 22.83 3.62 29.92
CA TYR A 20 22.87 3.12 28.54
C TYR A 20 21.95 1.91 28.33
N GLU A 21 22.01 0.90 29.21
CA GLU A 21 21.14 -0.28 29.14
C GLU A 21 19.66 0.08 29.28
N LYS A 22 19.32 1.06 30.14
CA LYS A 22 17.95 1.59 30.26
C LYS A 22 17.50 2.26 28.96
N CYS A 23 18.31 3.17 28.41
CA CYS A 23 17.98 3.84 27.15
C CYS A 23 17.89 2.86 25.97
N LYS A 24 18.73 1.83 25.93
CA LYS A 24 18.68 0.78 24.91
C LYS A 24 17.37 -0.01 24.99
N LYS A 25 16.94 -0.37 26.20
CA LYS A 25 15.66 -1.06 26.42
C LYS A 25 14.48 -0.19 26.02
N GLU A 26 14.48 1.08 26.44
CA GLU A 26 13.44 2.05 26.08
C GLU A 26 13.35 2.24 24.55
N LEU A 27 14.49 2.35 23.87
CA LEU A 27 14.54 2.45 22.41
C LEU A 27 13.90 1.23 21.75
N HIS A 28 14.20 0.02 22.24
CA HIS A 28 13.61 -1.22 21.72
C HIS A 28 12.09 -1.25 21.89
N GLU A 29 11.60 -0.90 23.08
CA GLU A 29 10.16 -0.83 23.37
C GLU A 29 9.45 0.21 22.48
N LEU A 30 10.09 1.37 22.24
CA LEU A 30 9.57 2.39 21.33
C LEU A 30 9.56 1.92 19.87
N MET A 31 10.56 1.14 19.44
CA MET A 31 10.61 0.57 18.10
C MET A 31 9.51 -0.46 17.88
N GLU A 32 9.30 -1.38 18.83
CA GLU A 32 8.20 -2.36 18.77
C GLU A 32 6.84 -1.65 18.70
N LYS A 33 6.63 -0.64 19.54
CA LYS A 33 5.40 0.14 19.53
C LYS A 33 5.18 0.88 18.22
N LYS A 34 6.25 1.39 17.60
CA LYS A 34 6.18 2.02 16.26
C LYS A 34 5.70 1.01 15.22
N ILE A 35 6.23 -0.22 15.23
CA ILE A 35 5.82 -1.29 14.32
C ILE A 35 4.35 -1.64 14.50
N GLU A 36 3.90 -1.79 15.75
CA GLU A 36 2.50 -2.11 16.05
C GLU A 36 1.54 -1.03 15.53
N LEU A 37 1.87 0.24 15.77
CA LEU A 37 1.06 1.36 15.30
C LEU A 37 1.03 1.46 13.77
N GLU A 38 2.15 1.25 13.10
CA GLU A 38 2.21 1.27 11.64
C GLU A 38 1.44 0.11 11.01
N SER A 39 1.53 -1.09 11.58
CA SER A 39 0.75 -2.26 11.16
C SER A 39 -0.76 -2.01 11.33
N SER A 40 -1.16 -1.45 12.47
CA SER A 40 -2.55 -1.07 12.75
C SER A 40 -3.05 -0.01 11.77
N LEU A 41 -2.24 1.02 11.51
CA LEU A 41 -2.55 2.07 10.53
C LEU A 41 -2.80 1.48 9.14
N LEU A 42 -1.92 0.60 8.66
CA LEU A 42 -2.09 -0.06 7.36
C LEU A 42 -3.36 -0.90 7.30
N GLY A 43 -3.69 -1.62 8.36
CA GLY A 43 -4.92 -2.40 8.45
C GLY A 43 -6.17 -1.52 8.37
N ILE A 44 -6.15 -0.36 9.02
CA ILE A 44 -7.25 0.61 8.97
C ILE A 44 -7.37 1.23 7.57
N GLU A 45 -6.25 1.64 6.96
CA GLU A 45 -6.24 2.23 5.62
C GLU A 45 -6.78 1.25 4.55
N ASP A 46 -6.38 -0.02 4.61
CA ASP A 46 -6.91 -1.07 3.72
C ASP A 46 -8.41 -1.31 3.94
N SER A 47 -8.86 -1.30 5.20
CA SER A 47 -10.28 -1.40 5.54
C SER A 47 -11.09 -0.23 4.97
N ILE A 48 -10.60 1.01 5.14
CA ILE A 48 -11.23 2.21 4.59
C ILE A 48 -11.36 2.08 3.07
N TYR A 49 -10.29 1.69 2.38
CA TYR A 49 -10.29 1.54 0.93
C TYR A 49 -11.33 0.54 0.41
N LYS A 50 -11.46 -0.61 1.09
CA LYS A 50 -12.45 -1.65 0.76
C LYS A 50 -13.88 -1.19 1.01
N LEU A 51 -14.11 -0.56 2.17
CA LEU A 51 -15.42 -0.04 2.55
C LEU A 51 -15.88 1.07 1.60
N GLU A 52 -14.98 1.98 1.21
CA GLU A 52 -15.27 3.03 0.23
C GLU A 52 -15.68 2.46 -1.12
N GLY A 53 -14.97 1.46 -1.63
CA GLY A 53 -15.33 0.83 -2.91
C GLY A 53 -16.73 0.25 -2.87
N THR A 54 -17.04 -0.51 -1.81
CA THR A 54 -18.36 -1.12 -1.60
C THR A 54 -19.45 -0.06 -1.44
N TYR A 55 -19.17 1.02 -0.71
CA TYR A 55 -20.10 2.13 -0.50
C TYR A 55 -20.41 2.86 -1.80
N LEU A 56 -19.39 3.25 -2.56
CA LEU A 56 -19.56 4.01 -3.80
C LEU A 56 -20.29 3.18 -4.88
N GLU A 57 -19.98 1.90 -4.99
CA GLU A 57 -20.64 1.00 -5.96
C GLU A 57 -22.11 0.77 -5.62
N SER A 58 -22.44 0.48 -4.35
CA SER A 58 -23.81 0.22 -3.92
C SER A 58 -24.70 1.45 -3.95
N THR A 59 -24.14 2.65 -3.70
CA THR A 59 -24.90 3.90 -3.59
C THR A 59 -24.95 4.72 -4.87
N ALA A 60 -24.26 4.29 -5.93
CA ALA A 60 -24.14 5.03 -7.18
C ALA A 60 -25.49 5.52 -7.73
N ARG A 61 -26.56 4.72 -7.62
CA ARG A 61 -27.88 5.03 -8.24
C ARG A 61 -28.76 5.95 -7.40
N THR A 62 -28.76 5.78 -6.08
CA THR A 62 -29.65 6.53 -5.17
C THR A 62 -29.04 7.88 -4.80
N GLY A 63 -27.71 7.96 -4.84
CA GLY A 63 -26.93 9.11 -4.39
C GLY A 63 -26.17 8.80 -3.10
N ASN A 64 -25.10 9.56 -2.88
CA ASN A 64 -24.14 9.33 -1.79
C ASN A 64 -23.48 10.62 -1.33
N ILE A 65 -22.65 10.55 -0.30
CA ILE A 65 -22.02 11.73 0.30
C ILE A 65 -21.06 12.44 -0.68
N VAL A 66 -20.49 11.73 -1.65
CA VAL A 66 -19.54 12.30 -2.62
C VAL A 66 -20.27 13.10 -3.71
N HIS A 67 -21.33 12.54 -4.29
CA HIS A 67 -22.04 13.14 -5.43
C HIS A 67 -23.39 13.79 -5.06
N GLY A 68 -23.84 13.63 -3.82
CA GLY A 68 -25.13 14.09 -3.32
C GLY A 68 -26.30 13.11 -3.55
N PHE A 69 -27.45 13.42 -2.94
CA PHE A 69 -28.64 12.55 -2.89
C PHE A 69 -29.73 12.88 -3.93
N ASP A 70 -29.35 13.50 -5.05
CA ASP A 70 -30.29 13.93 -6.10
C ASP A 70 -31.05 12.74 -6.75
N GLY A 71 -30.47 11.54 -6.71
CA GLY A 71 -31.11 10.30 -7.17
C GLY A 71 -32.34 9.88 -6.33
N LEU A 72 -32.43 10.31 -5.08
CA LEU A 72 -33.54 10.00 -4.18
C LEU A 72 -34.84 10.73 -4.60
N LEU A 73 -34.71 11.90 -5.21
CA LEU A 73 -35.84 12.75 -5.62
C LEU A 73 -36.26 12.52 -7.08
N LYS A 74 -35.37 11.99 -7.92
CA LYS A 74 -35.52 11.98 -9.40
C LYS A 74 -35.77 10.61 -10.03
N SER A 75 -36.24 9.62 -9.25
CA SER A 75 -36.50 8.24 -9.69
C SER A 75 -37.32 8.12 -11.00
N THR A 76 -38.02 9.18 -11.44
CA THR A 76 -38.92 9.12 -12.61
C THR A 76 -38.50 9.86 -13.89
N THR A 77 -37.48 10.77 -13.94
CA THR A 77 -37.45 11.73 -15.08
C THR A 77 -36.11 12.02 -15.79
N SER A 78 -34.91 11.59 -15.37
CA SER A 78 -33.68 12.11 -16.03
C SER A 78 -32.67 11.07 -16.55
N ASN A 79 -32.56 11.02 -17.89
CA ASN A 79 -31.50 10.35 -18.65
C ASN A 79 -30.08 10.90 -18.39
N ASN A 80 -29.94 11.98 -17.60
CA ASN A 80 -28.66 12.61 -17.27
C ASN A 80 -27.89 11.91 -16.14
N LEU A 81 -28.54 11.01 -15.37
CA LEU A 81 -27.89 10.32 -14.24
C LEU A 81 -26.86 9.27 -14.68
N ARG A 82 -26.99 8.69 -15.88
CA ARG A 82 -26.08 7.63 -16.37
C ARG A 82 -24.63 8.08 -16.54
N ARG A 83 -24.38 9.38 -16.74
CA ARG A 83 -23.02 9.93 -16.87
C ARG A 83 -22.38 10.33 -15.54
N ARG A 84 -23.14 10.40 -14.44
CA ARG A 84 -22.65 10.81 -13.11
C ARG A 84 -22.35 9.63 -12.18
N ASN A 85 -22.51 8.40 -12.68
CA ASN A 85 -22.44 7.16 -11.92
C ASN A 85 -21.13 6.38 -12.13
N GLU A 86 -20.19 6.93 -12.89
CA GLU A 86 -18.93 6.25 -13.17
C GLU A 86 -17.98 6.43 -12.01
N PHE A 87 -17.79 5.35 -11.24
CA PHE A 87 -16.85 5.28 -10.14
C PHE A 87 -15.46 5.73 -10.59
N HIS A 88 -14.91 6.76 -9.95
CA HIS A 88 -13.54 7.21 -10.16
C HIS A 88 -12.72 7.06 -8.88
N GLU A 89 -11.42 6.79 -9.05
CA GLU A 89 -10.48 6.72 -7.93
C GLU A 89 -10.40 8.05 -7.16
N SER A 90 -10.67 9.18 -7.83
CA SER A 90 -10.77 10.51 -7.22
C SER A 90 -11.93 10.66 -6.23
N ASP A 91 -12.93 9.78 -6.29
CA ASP A 91 -14.11 9.84 -5.42
C ASP A 91 -13.87 9.20 -4.05
N ARG A 92 -12.70 8.56 -3.85
CA ARG A 92 -12.29 7.92 -2.59
C ARG A 92 -11.76 8.93 -1.58
N LEU A 93 -12.60 9.86 -1.16
CA LEU A 93 -12.20 10.99 -0.32
C LEU A 93 -11.57 10.56 1.02
N PHE A 94 -12.00 9.44 1.60
CA PHE A 94 -11.46 8.94 2.86
C PHE A 94 -10.08 8.30 2.67
N SER A 95 -9.88 7.48 1.64
CA SER A 95 -8.52 6.99 1.30
C SER A 95 -7.59 8.14 0.95
N LEU A 96 -8.06 9.11 0.17
CA LEU A 96 -7.28 10.29 -0.24
C LEU A 96 -6.99 11.27 0.91
N SER A 97 -7.69 11.15 2.04
CA SER A 97 -7.43 11.96 3.23
C SER A 97 -6.14 11.56 3.95
N SER A 98 -5.63 10.35 3.71
CA SER A 98 -4.36 9.89 4.25
C SER A 98 -3.26 9.97 3.19
N SER A 99 -2.18 10.68 3.50
CA SER A 99 -1.00 10.74 2.63
C SER A 99 -0.24 9.40 2.54
N THR A 100 -0.44 8.52 3.52
CA THR A 100 0.18 7.20 3.60
C THR A 100 -0.66 6.11 2.94
N ALA A 101 -1.96 6.35 2.70
CA ALA A 101 -2.85 5.38 2.10
C ALA A 101 -2.38 4.97 0.69
N GLY A 102 -2.27 3.66 0.49
CA GLY A 102 -1.91 3.03 -0.77
C GLY A 102 -0.50 2.44 -0.78
N VAL A 103 -0.02 2.10 -1.99
CA VAL A 103 1.21 1.32 -2.21
C VAL A 103 2.43 1.91 -1.50
N LYS A 104 2.49 3.23 -1.29
CA LYS A 104 3.62 3.87 -0.59
C LYS A 104 3.69 3.47 0.88
N GLY A 105 2.57 3.46 1.61
CA GLY A 105 2.55 3.02 3.02
C GLY A 105 2.99 1.57 3.17
N THR A 106 2.43 0.67 2.36
CA THR A 106 2.76 -0.76 2.41
C THR A 106 4.21 -1.06 2.01
N GLN A 107 4.73 -0.40 0.97
CA GLN A 107 6.11 -0.60 0.52
C GLN A 107 7.13 -0.04 1.52
N MET A 108 6.80 1.07 2.19
CA MET A 108 7.66 1.64 3.23
C MET A 108 7.68 0.77 4.49
N PHE A 109 6.54 0.26 4.92
CA PHE A 109 6.47 -0.66 6.06
C PHE A 109 7.23 -1.97 5.77
N SER A 110 7.02 -2.58 4.60
CA SER A 110 7.78 -3.77 4.20
C SER A 110 9.28 -3.48 4.21
N ARG A 111 9.72 -2.41 3.56
CA ARG A 111 11.16 -2.10 3.44
C ARG A 111 11.86 -1.74 4.76
N LEU A 112 11.13 -1.28 5.77
CA LEU A 112 11.72 -0.82 7.03
C LEU A 112 11.75 -1.89 8.12
N TYR A 113 10.96 -2.97 7.97
CA TYR A 113 10.71 -3.91 9.07
C TYR A 113 10.81 -5.38 8.73
N THR A 114 10.84 -5.79 7.45
CA THR A 114 10.94 -7.22 7.10
C THR A 114 12.37 -7.74 6.93
N ASP A 115 13.41 -6.95 7.20
CA ASP A 115 14.80 -7.28 6.81
C ASP A 115 15.76 -7.53 8.00
N GLU A 116 15.32 -8.10 9.12
CA GLU A 116 16.22 -8.43 10.24
C GLU A 116 16.29 -9.91 10.64
N ASP A 117 15.60 -10.86 9.98
CA ASP A 117 15.82 -12.29 10.24
C ASP A 117 15.45 -13.20 9.05
N GLY A 118 16.47 -13.81 8.42
CA GLY A 118 16.35 -15.18 7.91
C GLY A 118 15.76 -15.42 6.49
N ASP A 119 16.67 -15.84 5.62
CA ASP A 119 16.48 -16.76 4.49
C ASP A 119 16.05 -16.22 3.11
N GLU A 120 16.88 -16.59 2.16
CA GLU A 120 16.94 -16.22 0.77
C GLU A 120 15.90 -17.02 -0.02
N ASN A 121 14.60 -16.72 0.09
CA ASN A 121 13.64 -17.20 -0.91
C ASN A 121 12.32 -16.42 -0.99
N THR A 122 12.37 -15.18 -1.49
CA THR A 122 11.17 -14.62 -2.17
C THR A 122 11.41 -14.60 -3.66
N SER A 123 11.09 -15.75 -4.28
CA SER A 123 10.98 -15.93 -5.72
C SER A 123 9.96 -14.95 -6.30
N SER A 124 10.37 -13.71 -6.57
CA SER A 124 9.58 -12.67 -7.24
C SER A 124 10.24 -12.29 -8.57
N SER A 125 10.37 -13.28 -9.46
CA SER A 125 10.72 -13.03 -10.87
C SER A 125 9.49 -13.17 -11.78
N ASN A 126 8.50 -12.29 -11.58
CA ASN A 126 7.57 -11.93 -12.65
C ASN A 126 8.32 -11.09 -13.69
N ARG A 127 9.11 -11.75 -14.53
CA ARG A 127 9.77 -11.13 -15.68
C ARG A 127 9.69 -12.05 -16.89
N ARG A 128 8.73 -11.75 -17.76
CA ARG A 128 8.88 -11.48 -19.21
C ARG A 128 7.74 -12.10 -20.00
N ARG A 129 6.85 -11.20 -20.46
CA ARG A 129 6.06 -11.38 -21.68
C ARG A 129 6.99 -11.76 -22.82
N LYS A 130 7.08 -13.05 -23.16
CA LYS A 130 7.74 -13.52 -24.38
C LYS A 130 6.77 -13.34 -25.54
N ARG A 131 7.05 -12.34 -26.37
CA ARG A 131 6.42 -12.16 -27.67
C ARG A 131 6.97 -13.20 -28.66
N LYS A 132 6.07 -13.72 -29.50
CA LYS A 132 6.22 -14.45 -30.79
C LYS A 132 6.87 -15.85 -30.78
N SER A 133 6.05 -16.87 -31.00
CA SER A 133 6.00 -17.65 -32.26
C SER A 133 4.53 -18.10 -32.43
N ALA A 134 3.82 -17.81 -33.52
CA ALA A 134 3.89 -18.52 -34.80
C ALA A 134 4.01 -20.03 -34.58
N ASP A 135 2.88 -20.72 -34.33
CA ASP A 135 2.36 -21.70 -35.30
C ASP A 135 0.96 -22.19 -34.92
N HIS A 136 0.24 -22.74 -35.91
CA HIS A 136 -1.06 -23.43 -35.85
C HIS A 136 -2.35 -22.60 -35.74
N ASN A 137 -2.80 -22.10 -36.90
CA ASN A 137 -4.20 -22.31 -37.29
C ASN A 137 -4.33 -22.41 -38.82
N ALA A 138 -3.90 -23.55 -39.38
CA ALA A 138 -4.05 -23.89 -40.79
C ALA A 138 -5.35 -24.68 -41.02
N TYR A 139 -6.49 -24.01 -40.83
CA TYR A 139 -7.77 -24.43 -41.41
C TYR A 139 -8.61 -23.20 -41.71
N ASP A 140 -8.26 -22.47 -42.76
CA ASP A 140 -9.24 -21.84 -43.64
C ASP A 140 -8.55 -21.34 -44.92
N HIS A 141 -9.31 -21.32 -46.02
CA HIS A 141 -9.02 -20.71 -47.31
C HIS A 141 -8.43 -21.62 -48.40
N LYS A 142 -9.20 -22.68 -48.74
CA LYS A 142 -9.35 -23.06 -50.14
C LYS A 142 -10.36 -22.11 -50.82
N ARG A 143 -9.90 -20.91 -51.21
CA ARG A 143 -10.48 -20.17 -52.34
C ARG A 143 -9.40 -20.03 -53.40
N ARG A 144 -9.33 -21.06 -54.24
CA ARG A 144 -8.52 -21.15 -55.44
C ARG A 144 -9.17 -20.27 -56.50
N LEU A 145 -8.69 -19.05 -56.68
CA LEU A 145 -8.92 -18.25 -57.88
C LEU A 145 -7.82 -18.60 -58.88
N THR A 146 -8.14 -19.40 -59.89
CA THR A 146 -7.32 -19.57 -61.09
C THR A 146 -7.70 -18.49 -62.09
N PHE A 147 -6.73 -17.68 -62.51
CA PHE A 147 -6.80 -16.92 -63.76
C PHE A 147 -5.46 -17.06 -64.50
N ARG A 148 -5.59 -17.18 -65.84
CA ARG A 148 -4.58 -17.36 -66.92
C ARG A 148 -4.06 -18.80 -67.11
N ASP A 149 -4.00 -19.39 -68.30
CA ASP A 149 -4.11 -18.95 -69.71
C ASP A 149 -4.46 -20.17 -70.63
N ALA A 150 -4.85 -19.88 -71.88
CA ALA A 150 -5.09 -20.74 -73.07
C ALA A 150 -6.55 -21.14 -73.38
#